data_AF-A0A932H512-F1
#
_entry.id   AF-A0A932H512-F1
#
_cell.length_a   1.000
_cell.length_b   1.000
_cell.length_c   1.000
_cell.angle_alpha   90.00
_cell.angle_beta   90.00
_cell.angle_gamma   90.00
#
_symmetry.space_group_name_H-M   'P 1'
#
loop_
_entity.id
_entity.type
_entity.pdbx_description
1 polymer ?
#
loop_
_entity_poly.entity_id
_entity_poly.type
_entity_poly.pdbx_seq_one_letter_code
_entity_poly.pdbx_strand_id
1 'polypeptide(L)'
;MSQNAFTYVEVVLSVVLLAVLLVPALQALQTGISGGATPTLASSVPTLRAKMEEVLAVPFGDLYAETYLPGGNTSAINVTYSDAAATVNRRVVVLYRYDATAKALSASDTGLLYISVYYESEGSANALNTLLGRWW
;
A
#
# COMPACT_ATOMS: atom_id res chain seq x y z
N MET A 1 2.00 65.61 -22.10
CA MET A 1 0.96 64.75 -21.47
C MET A 1 1.04 63.31 -22.02
N SER A 2 2.15 62.58 -21.80
CA SER A 2 2.34 61.24 -22.42
C SER A 2 2.87 60.16 -21.44
N GLN A 3 3.48 60.56 -20.31
CA GLN A 3 4.02 59.61 -19.32
C GLN A 3 2.94 58.89 -18.47
N ASN A 4 1.83 59.55 -18.16
CA ASN A 4 0.76 58.96 -17.34
C ASN A 4 -0.06 57.90 -18.09
N ALA A 5 -0.19 58.05 -19.41
CA ALA A 5 -0.90 57.08 -20.26
C ALA A 5 -0.12 55.77 -20.38
N PHE A 6 1.21 55.85 -20.47
CA PHE A 6 2.09 54.67 -20.51
C PHE A 6 2.03 53.87 -19.19
N THR A 7 2.07 54.57 -18.06
CA THR A 7 1.98 53.94 -16.72
C THR A 7 0.62 53.27 -16.51
N TYR A 8 -0.47 53.89 -16.96
CA TYR A 8 -1.80 53.29 -16.87
C TYR A 8 -1.93 52.00 -17.69
N VAL A 9 -1.39 52.00 -18.92
CA VAL A 9 -1.39 50.82 -19.79
C VAL A 9 -0.57 49.68 -19.18
N GLU A 10 0.59 49.98 -18.59
CA GLU A 10 1.46 48.99 -17.94
C GLU A 10 0.79 48.34 -16.71
N VAL A 11 0.10 49.13 -15.89
CA VAL A 11 -0.64 48.62 -14.73
C VAL A 11 -1.80 47.72 -15.18
N VAL A 12 -2.57 48.14 -16.18
CA VAL A 12 -3.68 47.32 -16.72
C VAL A 12 -3.14 46.02 -17.32
N LEU A 13 -2.04 46.09 -18.07
CA LEU A 13 -1.40 44.92 -18.66
C LEU A 13 -0.91 43.93 -17.58
N SER A 14 -0.32 44.44 -16.50
CA SER A 14 0.14 43.64 -15.38
C SER A 14 -1.00 42.93 -14.66
N VAL A 15 -2.12 43.62 -14.43
CA VAL A 15 -3.31 43.02 -13.80
C VAL A 15 -3.92 41.94 -14.68
N VAL A 16 -3.99 42.16 -15.99
CA VAL A 16 -4.49 41.16 -16.95
C VAL A 16 -3.59 39.93 -16.94
N LEU A 17 -2.26 40.10 -17.00
CA LEU A 17 -1.32 38.98 -16.95
C LEU A 17 -1.43 38.20 -15.63
N LEU A 18 -1.59 38.87 -14.50
CA LEU A 18 -1.75 38.23 -13.20
C LEU A 18 -3.05 37.43 -13.12
N ALA A 19 -4.15 37.95 -13.68
CA ALA A 19 -5.42 37.23 -13.76
C ALA A 19 -5.34 35.98 -14.65
N VAL A 20 -4.64 36.05 -15.79
CA VAL A 20 -4.46 34.91 -16.70
C VAL A 20 -3.58 33.82 -16.06
N LEU A 21 -2.53 34.21 -15.33
CA LEU A 21 -1.61 33.26 -14.69
C LEU A 21 -2.15 32.63 -13.41
N LEU A 22 -3.19 33.22 -12.79
CA LEU A 22 -3.72 32.73 -11.52
C LEU A 22 -4.36 31.34 -11.65
N VAL A 23 -5.07 31.07 -12.74
CA VAL A 23 -5.74 29.78 -12.96
C VAL A 23 -4.73 28.62 -13.06
N PRO A 24 -3.72 28.65 -13.94
CA PRO A 24 -2.70 27.58 -14.00
C PRO A 24 -1.85 27.51 -12.72
N ALA A 25 -1.64 28.62 -12.01
CA ALA A 25 -0.93 28.61 -10.72
C ALA A 25 -1.71 27.87 -9.62
N LEU A 26 -3.03 28.08 -9.54
CA LEU A 26 -3.89 27.37 -8.60
C LEU A 26 -4.00 25.88 -8.94
N GLN A 27 -4.06 25.53 -10.24
CA GLN A 27 -4.04 24.14 -10.69
C GLN A 27 -2.73 23.46 -10.32
N ALA A 28 -1.58 24.10 -10.57
CA ALA A 28 -0.27 23.59 -10.19
C ALA A 28 -0.12 23.42 -8.67
N LEU A 29 -0.65 24.34 -7.88
CA LEU A 29 -0.65 24.26 -6.41
C LEU A 29 -1.51 23.10 -5.92
N GLN A 30 -2.70 22.90 -6.48
CA GLN A 30 -3.55 21.75 -6.16
C GLN A 30 -2.89 20.43 -6.52
N THR A 31 -2.22 20.35 -7.68
CA THR A 31 -1.43 19.18 -8.08
C THR A 31 -0.24 18.95 -7.15
N GLY A 32 0.47 20.00 -6.73
CA GLY A 32 1.57 19.91 -5.78
C GLY A 32 1.13 19.42 -4.39
N ILE A 33 0.00 19.90 -3.89
CA ILE A 33 -0.59 19.45 -2.61
C ILE A 33 -1.04 17.98 -2.72
N SER A 34 -1.68 17.61 -3.84
CA SER A 34 -2.18 16.25 -4.06
C SER A 34 -1.03 15.25 -4.25
N GLY A 35 0.03 15.65 -4.96
CA GLY A 35 1.25 14.86 -5.14
C GLY A 35 2.12 14.78 -3.87
N GLY A 36 2.06 15.78 -3.00
CA GLY A 36 2.77 15.79 -1.71
C GLY A 36 2.08 14.98 -0.61
N ALA A 37 0.78 14.69 -0.74
CA ALA A 37 -0.01 13.95 0.25
C ALA A 37 -0.02 12.42 0.04
N THR A 38 0.56 11.90 -1.05
CA THR A 38 0.62 10.46 -1.38
C THR A 38 1.98 9.72 -1.19
N PRO A 39 2.98 10.22 -0.42
CA PRO A 39 4.25 9.51 -0.30
C PRO A 39 4.16 8.20 0.50
N THR A 40 3.12 8.02 1.32
CA THR A 40 2.99 6.84 2.21
C THR A 40 2.45 5.61 1.51
N LEU A 41 1.45 5.74 0.62
CA LEU A 41 0.84 4.60 -0.09
C LEU A 41 1.66 4.14 -1.30
N ALA A 42 2.29 5.08 -2.03
CA ALA A 42 3.08 4.74 -3.22
C ALA A 42 4.40 4.02 -2.88
N SER A 43 4.95 4.24 -1.67
CA SER A 43 6.19 3.59 -1.20
C SER A 43 5.94 2.32 -0.37
N SER A 44 4.74 2.16 0.20
CA SER A 44 4.35 1.01 1.01
C SER A 44 4.01 -0.22 0.17
N VAL A 45 3.34 -0.06 -0.97
CA VAL A 45 3.00 -1.16 -1.88
C VAL A 45 4.22 -1.93 -2.40
N PRO A 46 5.28 -1.30 -2.95
CA PRO A 46 6.43 -2.04 -3.48
C PRO A 46 7.18 -2.80 -2.38
N THR A 47 7.24 -2.27 -1.16
CA THR A 47 7.94 -2.91 -0.02
C THR A 47 7.13 -4.05 0.60
N LEU A 48 5.79 -3.97 0.61
CA LEU A 48 4.90 -5.10 0.91
C LEU A 48 4.98 -6.18 -0.17
N ARG A 49 5.07 -5.80 -1.45
CA ARG A 49 5.26 -6.75 -2.56
C ARG A 49 6.59 -7.49 -2.46
N ALA A 50 7.69 -6.79 -2.20
CA ALA A 50 8.98 -7.43 -1.97
C ALA A 50 8.93 -8.43 -0.82
N LYS A 51 8.21 -8.10 0.27
CA LYS A 51 8.02 -9.04 1.37
C LYS A 51 7.15 -10.23 0.97
N MET A 52 6.10 -10.00 0.19
CA MET A 52 5.27 -11.08 -0.35
C MET A 52 6.09 -12.02 -1.24
N GLU A 53 6.94 -11.48 -2.11
CA GLU A 53 7.85 -12.27 -2.96
C GLU A 53 8.83 -13.11 -2.13
N GLU A 54 9.37 -12.55 -1.04
CA GLU A 54 10.21 -13.28 -0.08
C GLU A 54 9.46 -14.46 0.54
N VAL A 55 8.21 -14.26 0.97
CA VAL A 55 7.36 -15.34 1.53
C VAL A 55 7.01 -16.38 0.47
N LEU A 56 6.68 -15.94 -0.75
CA LEU A 56 6.32 -16.82 -1.86
C LEU A 56 7.51 -17.62 -2.41
N ALA A 57 8.74 -17.21 -2.12
CA ALA A 57 9.94 -17.97 -2.44
C ALA A 57 10.14 -19.19 -1.53
N VAL A 58 9.44 -19.26 -0.39
CA VAL A 58 9.50 -20.39 0.54
C VAL A 58 8.66 -21.55 0.01
N PRO A 59 9.12 -22.82 0.14
CA PRO A 59 8.34 -23.99 -0.23
C PRO A 59 6.97 -24.03 0.45
N PHE A 60 5.94 -24.45 -0.29
CA PHE A 60 4.57 -24.54 0.23
C PHE A 60 4.47 -25.37 1.52
N GLY A 61 5.23 -26.47 1.63
CA GLY A 61 5.21 -27.35 2.80
C GLY A 61 5.61 -26.64 4.10
N ASP A 62 6.59 -25.75 4.03
CA ASP A 62 7.09 -24.99 5.18
C ASP A 62 6.08 -23.91 5.59
N LEU A 63 5.55 -23.16 4.61
CA LEU A 63 4.47 -22.18 4.85
C LEU A 63 3.21 -22.85 5.41
N TYR A 64 2.91 -24.07 4.96
CA TYR A 64 1.75 -24.83 5.41
C TYR A 64 1.94 -25.34 6.84
N ALA A 65 3.13 -25.78 7.22
CA ALA A 65 3.43 -26.22 8.59
C ALA A 65 3.21 -25.10 9.61
N GLU A 66 3.51 -23.87 9.21
CA GLU A 66 3.33 -22.66 10.03
C GLU A 66 1.85 -22.28 10.27
N THR A 67 0.91 -22.90 9.54
CA THR A 67 -0.53 -22.77 9.81
C THR A 67 -1.04 -23.75 10.87
N TYR A 68 -0.20 -24.65 11.37
CA TYR A 68 -0.61 -25.76 12.24
C TYR A 68 -0.50 -25.39 13.72
N LEU A 69 -1.54 -24.73 14.26
CA LEU A 69 -1.76 -24.66 15.71
C LEU A 69 -2.79 -25.72 16.16
N PRO A 70 -2.67 -26.29 17.37
CA PRO A 70 -3.73 -27.12 17.95
C PRO A 70 -5.02 -26.30 18.06
N GLY A 71 -6.04 -26.64 17.27
CA GLY A 71 -7.36 -25.98 17.30
C GLY A 71 -7.74 -25.15 16.09
N GLY A 72 -6.87 -24.99 15.08
CA GLY A 72 -7.27 -24.42 13.78
C GLY A 72 -6.25 -23.48 13.14
N ASN A 73 -6.77 -22.64 12.25
CA ASN A 73 -6.00 -21.69 11.46
C ASN A 73 -5.45 -20.55 12.33
N THR A 74 -4.23 -20.11 12.07
CA THR A 74 -3.62 -19.06 12.89
C THR A 74 -4.17 -17.70 12.47
N SER A 75 -4.98 -17.05 13.31
CA SER A 75 -5.24 -15.59 13.19
C SER A 75 -4.10 -14.75 13.77
N ALA A 76 -2.96 -15.38 14.05
CA ALA A 76 -1.82 -14.79 14.72
C ALA A 76 -0.72 -14.46 13.70
N ILE A 77 0.01 -13.38 13.97
CA ILE A 77 1.18 -12.98 13.19
C ILE A 77 2.21 -14.11 13.20
N ASN A 78 2.65 -14.52 12.01
CA ASN A 78 3.71 -15.49 11.87
C ASN A 78 5.06 -14.81 12.17
N VAL A 79 5.67 -15.14 13.31
CA VAL A 79 6.93 -14.51 13.73
C VAL A 79 8.12 -14.90 12.87
N THR A 80 8.10 -16.08 12.23
CA THR A 80 9.18 -16.60 11.39
C THR A 80 9.34 -15.77 10.11
N TYR A 81 8.22 -15.42 9.47
CA TYR A 81 8.22 -14.70 8.20
C TYR A 81 7.95 -13.21 8.32
N SER A 82 7.54 -12.71 9.49
CA SER A 82 7.37 -11.29 9.73
C SER A 82 8.70 -10.58 10.00
N ASP A 83 8.73 -9.26 9.80
CA ASP A 83 9.85 -8.46 10.28
C ASP A 83 9.96 -8.53 11.81
N ALA A 84 11.18 -8.34 12.33
CA ALA A 84 11.46 -8.37 13.76
C ALA A 84 10.58 -7.38 14.55
N ALA A 85 10.20 -7.76 15.76
CA ALA A 85 9.43 -6.89 16.64
C ALA A 85 10.16 -5.55 16.86
N ALA A 86 9.39 -4.47 17.02
CA ALA A 86 9.88 -3.09 17.18
C ALA A 86 10.61 -2.47 15.98
N THR A 87 10.59 -3.11 14.81
CA THR A 87 11.06 -2.49 13.55
C THR A 87 10.12 -1.34 13.15
N VAL A 88 10.67 -0.20 12.73
CA VAL A 88 9.87 0.89 12.15
C VAL A 88 9.23 0.40 10.86
N ASN A 89 7.92 0.64 10.68
CA ASN A 89 7.15 0.11 9.56
C ASN A 89 7.28 -1.42 9.45
N ARG A 90 7.12 -2.12 10.58
CA ARG A 90 7.17 -3.59 10.63
C ARG A 90 6.10 -4.18 9.72
N ARG A 91 6.54 -5.00 8.76
CA ARG A 91 5.64 -5.80 7.92
C ARG A 91 5.42 -7.15 8.57
N VAL A 92 4.17 -7.53 8.68
CA VAL A 92 3.75 -8.78 9.31
C VAL A 92 3.10 -9.68 8.28
N VAL A 93 3.35 -10.97 8.42
CA VAL A 93 2.84 -12.03 7.56
C VAL A 93 1.86 -12.86 8.38
N VAL A 94 0.69 -13.11 7.82
CA VAL A 94 -0.29 -14.03 8.40
C VAL A 94 -0.66 -15.07 7.35
N LEU A 95 -0.61 -16.32 7.77
CA LEU A 95 -0.82 -17.49 6.92
C LEU A 95 -2.09 -18.20 7.35
N TYR A 96 -2.93 -18.48 6.37
CA TYR A 96 -4.20 -19.14 6.61
C TYR A 96 -4.43 -20.29 5.63
N ARG A 97 -4.98 -21.41 6.07
CA ARG A 97 -5.60 -22.40 5.17
C ARG A 97 -6.90 -21.85 4.58
N TYR A 98 -7.14 -22.09 3.30
CA TYR A 98 -8.26 -21.50 2.58
C TYR A 98 -9.06 -22.55 1.80
N ASP A 99 -10.38 -22.54 1.92
CA ASP A 99 -11.26 -23.36 1.09
C ASP A 99 -11.84 -22.52 -0.05
N ALA A 100 -11.43 -22.81 -1.29
CA ALA A 100 -11.94 -22.13 -2.48
C ALA A 100 -13.42 -22.42 -2.78
N THR A 101 -13.95 -23.54 -2.33
CA THR A 101 -15.36 -23.93 -2.53
C THR A 101 -16.25 -23.15 -1.59
N ALA A 102 -15.91 -23.13 -0.29
CA ALA A 102 -16.61 -22.35 0.72
C ALA A 102 -16.27 -20.85 0.67
N LYS A 103 -15.22 -20.48 -0.08
CA LYS A 103 -14.64 -19.13 -0.14
C LYS A 103 -14.29 -18.56 1.23
N ALA A 104 -13.82 -19.43 2.12
CA ALA A 104 -13.63 -19.12 3.54
C ALA A 104 -12.32 -19.70 4.06
N LEU A 105 -11.85 -19.16 5.19
CA LEU A 105 -10.75 -19.76 5.94
C LEU A 105 -11.19 -21.13 6.44
N SER A 106 -10.29 -22.11 6.37
CA SER A 106 -10.57 -23.49 6.79
C SER A 106 -9.62 -23.92 7.90
N ALA A 107 -10.06 -24.85 8.75
CA ALA A 107 -9.16 -25.57 9.65
C ALA A 107 -8.58 -26.83 8.99
N SER A 108 -9.22 -27.32 7.92
CA SER A 108 -8.87 -28.54 7.19
C SER A 108 -7.78 -28.29 6.16
N ASP A 109 -7.12 -29.36 5.74
CA ASP A 109 -6.20 -29.32 4.60
C ASP A 109 -6.98 -29.28 3.28
N THR A 110 -6.90 -28.15 2.60
CA THR A 110 -7.50 -27.89 1.30
C THR A 110 -6.45 -27.81 0.18
N GLY A 111 -5.16 -27.89 0.51
CA GLY A 111 -4.07 -27.64 -0.42
C GLY A 111 -3.94 -26.18 -0.88
N LEU A 112 -4.61 -25.24 -0.21
CA LEU A 112 -4.57 -23.81 -0.50
C LEU A 112 -4.23 -22.99 0.75
N LEU A 113 -3.33 -22.03 0.58
CA LEU A 113 -2.95 -21.05 1.59
C LEU A 113 -3.36 -19.65 1.13
N TYR A 114 -3.98 -18.91 2.03
CA TYR A 114 -4.19 -17.48 1.93
C TYR A 114 -3.11 -16.76 2.74
N ILE A 115 -2.32 -15.95 2.05
CA ILE A 115 -1.17 -15.23 2.61
C ILE A 115 -1.54 -13.76 2.63
N SER A 116 -1.45 -13.15 3.81
CA SER A 116 -1.72 -11.73 4.04
C SER A 116 -0.48 -11.04 4.57
N VAL A 117 -0.05 -9.96 3.91
CA VAL A 117 1.10 -9.16 4.33
C VAL A 117 0.66 -7.70 4.49
N TYR A 118 0.90 -7.13 5.66
CA TYR A 118 0.49 -5.76 5.98
C TYR A 118 1.44 -5.11 6.99
N TYR A 119 1.32 -3.79 7.15
CA TYR A 119 2.03 -3.07 8.22
C TYR A 119 1.31 -3.23 9.54
N GLU A 120 2.03 -3.61 10.60
CA GLU A 120 1.44 -3.81 11.94
C GLU A 120 0.65 -2.57 12.42
N SER A 121 1.14 -1.37 12.11
CA SER A 121 0.50 -0.10 12.46
C SER A 121 -0.80 0.21 11.70
N GLU A 122 -0.96 -0.35 10.50
CA GLU A 122 -2.13 -0.12 9.64
C GLU A 122 -3.18 -1.24 9.78
N GLY A 123 -2.78 -2.39 10.34
CA GLY A 123 -3.60 -3.59 10.39
C GLY A 123 -3.91 -4.14 9.00
N SER A 124 -4.89 -5.03 8.91
CA SER A 124 -5.19 -5.76 7.68
C SER A 124 -5.97 -4.95 6.63
N ALA A 125 -6.31 -3.68 6.90
CA ALA A 125 -7.12 -2.85 6.01
C ALA A 125 -6.44 -2.60 4.66
N ASN A 126 -5.11 -2.42 4.66
CA ASN A 126 -4.28 -2.23 3.47
C ASN A 126 -3.42 -3.46 3.17
N ALA A 127 -3.88 -4.65 3.57
CA ALA A 127 -3.11 -5.87 3.38
C ALA A 127 -2.97 -6.24 1.90
N LEU A 128 -1.76 -6.63 1.52
CA LEU A 128 -1.50 -7.34 0.29
C LEU A 128 -1.83 -8.82 0.51
N ASN A 129 -2.79 -9.33 -0.24
CA ASN A 129 -3.28 -10.70 -0.07
C ASN A 129 -3.04 -11.51 -1.34
N THR A 130 -2.71 -12.78 -1.19
CA THR A 130 -2.58 -13.73 -2.30
C THR A 130 -2.99 -15.13 -1.89
N LEU A 131 -3.26 -15.97 -2.89
CA LEU A 131 -3.55 -17.38 -2.72
C LEU A 131 -2.40 -18.22 -3.30
N LEU A 132 -1.93 -19.18 -2.51
CA LEU A 132 -0.89 -20.12 -2.87
C LEU A 132 -1.48 -21.53 -2.92
N GLY A 133 -1.30 -22.22 -4.05
CA GLY A 133 -1.66 -23.63 -4.16
C GLY A 133 -0.52 -24.56 -3.79
N ARG A 134 -0.82 -25.83 -3.56
CA ARG A 134 0.19 -26.89 -3.51
C ARG A 134 0.74 -27.26 -4.90
N TRP A 135 0.00 -26.98 -5.97
CA TRP A 135 0.18 -27.60 -7.29
C TRP A 135 0.46 -26.61 -8.43
N TRP A 136 1.22 -25.53 -8.18
CA TRP A 136 1.65 -24.57 -9.19
C TRP A 136 3.16 -24.65 -9.41
#